data_AF-A0A2E1I301-F1
#
_entry.id   AF-A0A2E1I301-F1
#
_cell.length_a   1.000
_cell.length_b   1.000
_cell.length_c   1.000
_cell.angle_alpha   90.00
_cell.angle_beta   90.00
_cell.angle_gamma   90.00
#
_symmetry.space_group_name_H-M   'P 1'
#
loop_
_entity.id
_entity.type
_entity.pdbx_description
1 polymer ?
#
loop_
_entity_poly.entity_id
_entity_poly.type
_entity_poly.pdbx_seq_one_letter_code
_entity_poly.pdbx_strand_id
1 'polypeptide(L)'
;MIFKNSHFFKKTISYLFFIISSLNYSQEIIKIWPNEIPNRVNSNEKEIKFYSNDSTMYSYSKVQVPTLEIHLPPKKFSTGEALIIFPGGGYKNLAYEWEGISVSNFYNSKGIATFILKYRHPQSKSVKTSHLAPLQDAQRAVRIVRKNAVKWNINPNKIGVIGFS
;
A
#
# COMPACT_ATOMS: atom_id res chain seq x y z
N MET A 1 75.47 -3.80 27.93
CA MET A 1 74.15 -3.23 28.25
C MET A 1 73.64 -2.51 27.00
N ILE A 2 72.34 -2.61 26.69
CA ILE A 2 71.57 -1.84 25.68
C ILE A 2 71.31 -2.50 24.30
N PHE A 3 70.18 -3.22 24.29
CA PHE A 3 69.07 -3.38 23.31
C PHE A 3 69.25 -3.90 21.86
N LYS A 4 68.62 -5.08 21.65
CA LYS A 4 68.04 -5.60 20.40
C LYS A 4 66.84 -4.75 19.98
N ASN A 5 66.70 -4.46 18.68
CA ASN A 5 65.43 -4.01 18.09
C ASN A 5 65.01 -4.98 16.98
N SER A 6 63.98 -5.78 17.26
CA SER A 6 63.31 -6.66 16.31
C SER A 6 62.19 -5.89 15.59
N HIS A 7 62.22 -5.88 14.26
CA HIS A 7 61.13 -5.36 13.45
C HIS A 7 59.95 -6.34 13.46
N PHE A 8 58.88 -5.96 14.17
CA PHE A 8 57.57 -6.61 14.12
C PHE A 8 56.80 -6.13 12.88
N PHE A 9 56.71 -6.97 11.85
CA PHE A 9 55.74 -6.78 10.75
C PHE A 9 54.32 -7.08 11.26
N LYS A 10 53.51 -6.04 11.47
CA LYS A 10 52.06 -6.20 11.71
C LYS A 10 51.38 -6.53 10.38
N LYS A 11 50.99 -7.79 10.17
CA LYS A 11 50.03 -8.18 9.12
C LYS A 11 48.63 -7.67 9.51
N THR A 12 48.19 -6.60 8.90
CA THR A 12 46.78 -6.16 8.94
C THR A 12 45.95 -7.09 8.05
N ILE A 13 45.19 -8.00 8.68
CA ILE A 13 44.18 -8.81 8.01
C ILE A 13 42.93 -7.94 7.87
N SER A 14 42.64 -7.50 6.65
CA SER A 14 41.42 -6.75 6.32
C SER A 14 40.28 -7.75 6.13
N TYR A 15 39.32 -7.77 7.07
CA TYR A 15 38.08 -8.52 6.92
C TYR A 15 37.15 -7.78 5.95
N LEU A 16 36.98 -8.32 4.75
CA LEU A 16 36.01 -7.82 3.78
C LEU A 16 34.59 -8.24 4.22
N PHE A 17 33.87 -7.34 4.89
CA PHE A 17 32.46 -7.53 5.24
C PHE A 17 31.61 -7.38 3.97
N PHE A 18 31.14 -8.50 3.41
CA PHE A 18 30.16 -8.50 2.33
C PHE A 18 28.78 -8.13 2.91
N ILE A 19 28.39 -6.86 2.80
CA ILE A 19 27.05 -6.41 3.17
C ILE A 19 26.08 -6.94 2.11
N ILE A 20 25.38 -8.03 2.43
CA ILE A 20 24.25 -8.51 1.62
C ILE A 20 23.09 -7.54 1.89
N SER A 21 22.91 -6.56 1.00
CA SER A 21 21.76 -5.67 1.02
C SER A 21 20.51 -6.44 0.58
N SER A 22 19.73 -6.90 1.55
CA SER A 22 18.37 -7.37 1.30
C SER A 22 17.54 -6.18 0.82
N LEU A 23 17.10 -6.21 -0.44
CA LEU A 23 16.11 -5.29 -0.98
C LEU A 23 14.77 -5.57 -0.27
N ASN A 24 14.52 -4.85 0.83
CA ASN A 24 13.20 -4.81 1.43
C ASN A 24 12.25 -4.10 0.46
N TYR A 25 11.34 -4.86 -0.18
CA TYR A 25 10.22 -4.27 -0.89
C TYR A 25 9.26 -3.68 0.15
N SER A 26 9.42 -2.39 0.42
CA SER A 26 8.46 -1.61 1.21
C SER A 26 7.12 -1.53 0.48
N GLN A 27 6.02 -1.61 1.21
CA GLN A 27 4.68 -1.36 0.66
C GLN A 27 4.60 0.08 0.13
N GLU A 28 4.27 0.24 -1.15
CA GLU A 28 4.15 1.56 -1.80
C GLU A 28 2.72 2.08 -1.60
N ILE A 29 2.55 3.26 -1.00
CA ILE A 29 1.25 3.95 -0.90
C ILE A 29 1.28 5.18 -1.81
N ILE A 30 0.34 5.25 -2.75
CA ILE A 30 0.22 6.38 -3.68
C ILE A 30 -1.11 7.12 -3.51
N LYS A 31 -1.08 8.45 -3.66
CA LYS A 31 -2.31 9.24 -3.82
C LYS A 31 -2.90 8.96 -5.19
N ILE A 32 -4.19 8.64 -5.27
CA ILE A 32 -4.83 8.37 -6.57
C ILE A 32 -5.12 9.66 -7.36
N TRP A 33 -5.22 10.78 -6.65
CA TRP A 33 -5.33 12.14 -7.18
C TRP A 33 -4.12 12.96 -6.71
N PRO A 34 -3.08 13.11 -7.54
CA PRO A 34 -1.85 13.82 -7.14
C PRO A 34 -2.04 15.34 -7.03
N ASN A 35 -3.03 15.88 -7.76
CA ASN A 35 -3.34 17.30 -7.83
C ASN A 35 -4.71 17.56 -7.16
N GLU A 36 -5.68 18.00 -7.94
CA GLU A 36 -7.06 18.22 -7.49
C GLU A 36 -7.82 16.91 -7.35
N ILE A 37 -8.57 16.81 -6.25
CA ILE A 37 -9.48 15.70 -5.99
C ILE A 37 -10.84 16.09 -6.59
N PRO A 38 -11.38 15.36 -7.58
CA PRO A 38 -12.64 15.70 -8.21
C PRO A 38 -13.79 15.59 -7.21
N ASN A 39 -14.87 16.34 -7.44
CA ASN A 39 -16.07 16.29 -6.60
C ASN A 39 -15.80 16.65 -5.12
N ARG A 40 -14.74 17.41 -4.85
CA ARG A 40 -14.37 17.90 -3.52
C ARG A 40 -14.91 19.31 -3.26
N VAL A 41 -15.32 19.58 -2.03
CA VAL A 41 -15.62 20.91 -1.49
C VAL A 41 -14.79 21.17 -0.24
N ASN A 42 -14.61 22.44 0.10
CA ASN A 42 -13.90 22.83 1.32
C ASN A 42 -14.68 22.38 2.56
N SER A 43 -13.96 21.80 3.51
CA SER A 43 -14.51 21.28 4.76
C SER A 43 -13.41 21.27 5.82
N ASN A 44 -13.81 21.36 7.08
CA ASN A 44 -12.93 21.19 8.25
C ASN A 44 -12.84 19.71 8.71
N GLU A 45 -13.49 18.79 8.00
CA GLU A 45 -13.46 17.37 8.30
C GLU A 45 -12.04 16.80 8.13
N LYS A 46 -11.60 16.05 9.14
CA LYS A 46 -10.28 15.39 9.15
C LYS A 46 -10.46 13.88 9.08
N GLU A 47 -9.56 13.23 8.33
CA GLU A 47 -9.46 11.77 8.32
C GLU A 47 -9.13 11.27 9.71
N ILE A 48 -9.77 10.16 10.10
CA ILE A 48 -9.57 9.51 11.39
C ILE A 48 -9.08 8.10 11.11
N LYS A 49 -7.94 7.75 11.72
CA LYS A 49 -7.51 6.36 11.87
C LYS A 49 -7.79 5.95 13.31
N PHE A 50 -8.52 4.86 13.50
CA PHE A 50 -8.86 4.35 14.82
C PHE A 50 -8.60 2.85 14.90
N TYR A 51 -8.32 2.37 16.12
CA TYR A 51 -7.86 1.02 16.39
C TYR A 51 -8.90 0.24 17.21
N SER A 52 -8.87 -1.09 17.13
CA SER A 52 -9.52 -1.96 18.10
C SER A 52 -8.90 -1.80 19.49
N ASN A 53 -9.59 -2.27 20.53
CA ASN A 53 -9.14 -2.13 21.92
C ASN A 53 -7.77 -2.75 22.19
N ASP A 54 -7.46 -3.86 21.52
CA ASP A 54 -6.19 -4.57 21.58
C ASP A 54 -5.14 -4.02 20.59
N SER A 55 -5.46 -2.97 19.85
CA SER A 55 -4.61 -2.32 18.83
C SER A 55 -4.15 -3.23 17.69
N THR A 56 -4.77 -4.39 17.51
CA THR A 56 -4.42 -5.32 16.43
C THR A 56 -5.06 -4.93 15.10
N MET A 57 -6.25 -4.33 15.13
CA MET A 57 -7.00 -3.93 13.94
C MET A 57 -7.11 -2.41 13.88
N TYR A 58 -7.13 -1.85 12.66
CA TYR A 58 -7.48 -0.46 12.47
C TYR A 58 -8.39 -0.24 11.28
N SER A 59 -9.08 0.88 11.34
CA SER A 59 -9.99 1.36 10.32
C SER A 59 -9.77 2.83 10.03
N TYR A 60 -10.18 3.28 8.85
CA TYR A 60 -10.23 4.69 8.51
C TYR A 60 -11.67 5.18 8.43
N SER A 61 -11.92 6.41 8.85
CA SER A 61 -13.16 7.12 8.56
C SER A 61 -12.86 8.53 8.06
N LYS A 62 -13.85 9.16 7.43
CA LYS A 62 -13.74 10.53 6.92
C LYS A 62 -12.53 10.73 6.01
N VAL A 63 -12.27 9.78 5.12
CA VAL A 63 -11.11 9.82 4.20
C VAL A 63 -11.13 11.12 3.40
N GLN A 64 -10.03 11.87 3.49
CA GLN A 64 -9.90 13.17 2.80
C GLN A 64 -9.00 13.07 1.56
N VAL A 65 -7.97 12.23 1.64
CA VAL A 65 -7.02 12.00 0.54
C VAL A 65 -7.06 10.51 0.22
N PRO A 66 -7.75 10.10 -0.85
CA PRO A 66 -7.82 8.69 -1.19
C PRO A 66 -6.45 8.19 -1.70
N THR A 67 -6.11 6.97 -1.29
CA THR A 67 -4.81 6.34 -1.59
C THR A 67 -5.00 4.91 -2.08
N LEU A 68 -4.02 4.43 -2.83
CA LEU A 68 -3.90 3.04 -3.22
C LEU A 68 -2.63 2.48 -2.58
N GLU A 69 -2.78 1.47 -1.73
CA GLU A 69 -1.68 0.74 -1.12
C GLU A 69 -1.39 -0.52 -1.93
N ILE A 70 -0.12 -0.71 -2.29
CA ILE A 70 0.33 -1.69 -3.28
C ILE A 70 1.05 -2.83 -2.55
N HIS A 71 0.57 -4.05 -2.75
CA HIS A 71 1.20 -5.27 -2.25
C HIS A 71 1.48 -6.21 -3.42
N LEU A 72 2.76 -6.36 -3.76
CA LEU A 72 3.18 -7.22 -4.87
C LEU A 72 3.75 -8.53 -4.32
N PRO A 73 3.39 -9.68 -4.92
CA PRO A 73 4.00 -10.94 -4.57
C PRO A 73 5.46 -10.95 -5.06
N PRO A 74 6.32 -11.81 -4.50
CA PRO A 74 7.66 -11.98 -5.04
C PRO A 74 7.56 -12.35 -6.53
N LYS A 75 8.39 -11.72 -7.37
CA LYS A 75 8.31 -11.89 -8.84
C LYS A 75 8.28 -13.35 -9.30
N LYS A 76 9.02 -14.22 -8.60
CA LYS A 76 9.08 -15.67 -8.87
C LYS A 76 7.72 -16.37 -8.75
N PHE A 77 6.83 -15.87 -7.90
CA PHE A 77 5.52 -16.45 -7.62
C PHE A 77 4.37 -15.65 -8.23
N SER A 78 4.66 -14.58 -8.99
CA SER A 78 3.64 -13.73 -9.57
C SER A 78 2.86 -14.46 -10.66
N THR A 79 1.54 -14.52 -10.53
CA THR A 79 0.62 -15.11 -11.52
C THR A 79 0.33 -14.16 -12.69
N GLY A 80 0.73 -12.89 -12.55
CA GLY A 80 0.31 -11.80 -13.43
C GLY A 80 -1.12 -11.33 -13.19
N GLU A 81 -1.83 -11.83 -12.18
CA GLU A 81 -3.20 -11.41 -11.85
C GLU A 81 -3.19 -10.29 -10.81
N ALA A 82 -4.21 -9.43 -10.85
CA ALA A 82 -4.37 -8.32 -9.93
C ALA A 82 -5.76 -8.27 -9.30
N LEU A 83 -5.84 -7.86 -8.04
CA LEU A 83 -7.07 -7.69 -7.29
C LEU A 83 -7.09 -6.34 -6.57
N ILE A 84 -8.08 -5.50 -6.87
CA ILE A 84 -8.31 -4.25 -6.14
C ILE A 84 -9.30 -4.52 -5.00
N ILE A 85 -8.89 -4.21 -3.78
CA ILE A 85 -9.63 -4.48 -2.56
C ILE A 85 -10.29 -3.19 -2.08
N PHE A 86 -11.59 -3.27 -1.82
CA PHE A 86 -12.41 -2.19 -1.29
C PHE A 86 -12.87 -2.57 0.12
N PRO A 87 -12.17 -2.12 1.18
CA PRO A 87 -12.61 -2.37 2.55
C PRO A 87 -14.03 -1.83 2.79
N GLY A 88 -14.82 -2.58 3.55
CA GLY A 88 -16.19 -2.25 3.93
C GLY A 88 -16.28 -1.39 5.18
N GLY A 89 -17.49 -1.29 5.74
CA GLY A 89 -17.83 -0.41 6.86
C GLY A 89 -19.01 0.53 6.56
N GLY A 90 -19.90 0.14 5.64
CA GLY A 90 -21.16 0.83 5.35
C GLY A 90 -21.01 2.30 4.97
N TYR A 91 -19.91 2.67 4.31
CA TYR A 91 -19.52 4.06 4.01
C TYR A 91 -19.33 4.97 5.23
N LYS A 92 -19.24 4.40 6.43
CA LYS A 92 -18.90 5.12 7.66
C LYS A 92 -17.43 4.95 7.98
N ASN A 93 -16.93 3.74 7.78
CA ASN A 93 -15.55 3.33 8.03
C ASN A 93 -15.02 2.50 6.85
N LEU A 94 -13.72 2.25 6.86
CA LEU A 94 -12.99 1.29 6.05
C LEU A 94 -12.32 0.32 7.00
N ALA A 95 -12.81 -0.92 7.09
CA ALA A 95 -12.24 -1.99 7.93
C ALA A 95 -10.88 -2.46 7.39
N TYR A 96 -9.89 -1.57 7.45
CA TYR A 96 -8.70 -1.60 6.61
C TYR A 96 -7.76 -2.76 6.94
N GLU A 97 -7.58 -3.09 8.22
CA GLU A 97 -6.72 -4.21 8.61
C GLU A 97 -7.35 -5.57 8.25
N TRP A 98 -8.63 -5.77 8.63
CA TRP A 98 -9.31 -7.05 8.45
C TRP A 98 -9.68 -7.32 6.98
N GLU A 99 -10.32 -6.35 6.31
CA GLU A 99 -10.84 -6.53 4.94
C GLU A 99 -9.88 -6.03 3.86
N GLY A 100 -8.87 -5.24 4.24
CA GLY A 100 -7.80 -4.79 3.37
C GLY A 100 -6.54 -5.64 3.52
N ILE A 101 -5.79 -5.44 4.60
CA ILE A 101 -4.45 -6.04 4.81
C ILE A 101 -4.52 -7.57 4.88
N SER A 102 -5.44 -8.14 5.67
CA SER A 102 -5.53 -9.60 5.82
C SER A 102 -5.94 -10.29 4.51
N VAL A 103 -6.91 -9.71 3.79
CA VAL A 103 -7.32 -10.17 2.45
C VAL A 103 -6.18 -10.03 1.45
N SER A 104 -5.46 -8.90 1.48
CA SER A 104 -4.28 -8.64 0.65
C SER A 104 -3.23 -9.73 0.85
N ASN A 105 -2.87 -10.03 2.10
CA ASN A 105 -1.91 -11.08 2.45
C ASN A 105 -2.34 -12.48 1.96
N PHE A 106 -3.62 -12.81 2.08
CA PHE A 106 -4.17 -14.10 1.62
C PHE A 106 -4.07 -14.29 0.09
N TYR A 107 -4.27 -13.23 -0.69
CA TYR A 107 -4.16 -13.30 -2.15
C TYR A 107 -2.70 -13.17 -2.62
N ASN A 108 -1.90 -12.35 -1.93
CA ASN A 108 -0.46 -12.26 -2.18
C ASN A 108 0.25 -13.60 -1.99
N SER A 109 -0.13 -14.38 -0.97
CA SER A 109 0.43 -15.73 -0.76
C SER A 109 0.10 -16.72 -1.89
N LYS A 110 -0.87 -16.40 -2.75
CA LYS A 110 -1.20 -17.14 -3.98
C LYS A 110 -0.61 -16.53 -5.24
N GLY A 111 0.28 -15.54 -5.11
CA GLY A 111 0.94 -14.92 -6.25
C GLY A 111 0.13 -13.84 -6.96
N ILE A 112 -0.98 -13.39 -6.38
CA ILE A 112 -1.83 -12.32 -6.95
C ILE A 112 -1.39 -10.97 -6.38
N ALA A 113 -1.16 -9.99 -7.26
CA ALA A 113 -0.89 -8.62 -6.83
C ALA A 113 -2.17 -7.97 -6.29
N THR A 114 -2.08 -7.34 -5.13
CA THR A 114 -3.25 -6.72 -4.47
C THR A 114 -3.06 -5.23 -4.27
N PHE A 115 -4.16 -4.50 -4.36
CA PHE A 115 -4.20 -3.04 -4.27
C PHE A 115 -5.34 -2.63 -3.35
N ILE A 116 -5.04 -2.13 -2.15
CA ILE A 116 -6.07 -1.72 -1.19
C ILE A 116 -6.44 -0.27 -1.46
N LEU A 117 -7.71 -0.01 -1.77
CA LEU A 117 -8.20 1.34 -2.00
C LEU A 117 -8.75 1.95 -0.71
N LYS A 118 -8.09 2.99 -0.21
CA LYS A 118 -8.66 3.91 0.78
C LYS A 118 -9.49 4.96 0.05
N TYR A 119 -10.80 4.77 -0.05
CA TYR A 119 -11.71 5.63 -0.84
C TYR A 119 -12.48 6.64 0.00
N ARG A 120 -12.94 7.73 -0.62
CA ARG A 120 -13.77 8.75 0.03
C ARG A 120 -15.20 8.26 0.25
N HIS A 121 -15.75 8.57 1.42
CA HIS A 121 -17.12 8.21 1.75
C HIS A 121 -18.14 9.18 1.13
N PRO A 122 -19.27 8.67 0.60
CA PRO A 122 -20.31 9.47 -0.02
C PRO A 122 -20.97 10.48 0.92
N GLN A 123 -20.95 10.27 2.24
CA GLN A 123 -21.53 11.19 3.23
C GLN A 123 -20.51 12.19 3.82
N SER A 124 -19.26 12.19 3.36
CA SER A 124 -18.25 13.12 3.84
C SER A 124 -18.63 14.57 3.55
N LYS A 125 -18.37 15.47 4.50
CA LYS A 125 -18.62 16.91 4.33
C LYS A 125 -17.75 17.54 3.24
N SER A 126 -16.66 16.89 2.84
CA SER A 126 -15.79 17.36 1.76
C SER A 126 -16.22 16.88 0.36
N VAL A 127 -17.37 16.20 0.24
CA VAL A 127 -17.89 15.67 -1.03
C VAL A 127 -19.07 16.51 -1.53
N LYS A 128 -19.01 16.96 -2.80
CA LYS A 128 -20.09 17.74 -3.43
C LYS A 128 -21.29 16.87 -3.81
N THR A 129 -21.04 15.78 -4.52
CA THR A 129 -22.07 14.86 -5.02
C THR A 129 -21.83 13.48 -4.44
N SER A 130 -22.72 13.06 -3.53
CA SER A 130 -22.52 11.91 -2.64
C SER A 130 -22.00 10.64 -3.34
N HIS A 131 -22.79 10.02 -4.21
CA HIS A 131 -22.45 8.75 -4.86
C HIS A 131 -21.27 8.83 -5.85
N LEU A 132 -20.94 10.03 -6.37
CA LEU A 132 -19.87 10.17 -7.36
C LEU A 132 -18.47 10.03 -6.75
N ALA A 133 -18.27 10.41 -5.48
CA ALA A 133 -16.95 10.35 -4.86
C ALA A 133 -16.36 8.92 -4.81
N PRO A 134 -17.04 7.92 -4.20
CA PRO A 134 -16.51 6.55 -4.16
C PRO A 134 -16.42 5.93 -5.57
N LEU A 135 -17.35 6.24 -6.47
CA LEU A 135 -17.32 5.76 -7.86
C LEU A 135 -16.09 6.29 -8.62
N GLN A 136 -15.80 7.58 -8.51
CA GLN A 136 -14.64 8.20 -9.15
C GLN A 136 -13.33 7.64 -8.62
N ASP A 137 -13.24 7.43 -7.30
CA ASP A 137 -12.06 6.85 -6.66
C ASP A 137 -11.84 5.39 -7.12
N ALA A 138 -12.91 4.60 -7.20
CA ALA A 138 -12.88 3.23 -7.73
C ALA A 138 -12.41 3.18 -9.19
N GLN A 139 -13.02 3.99 -10.06
CA GLN A 139 -12.64 4.08 -11.46
C GLN A 139 -11.17 4.54 -11.62
N ARG A 140 -10.73 5.48 -10.78
CA ARG A 140 -9.35 5.97 -10.80
C ARG A 140 -8.37 4.90 -10.37
N ALA A 141 -8.68 4.12 -9.34
CA ALA A 141 -7.87 2.98 -8.91
C ALA A 141 -7.69 1.97 -10.05
N VAL A 142 -8.78 1.56 -10.71
CA VAL A 142 -8.74 0.66 -11.88
C VAL A 142 -7.86 1.23 -13.00
N ARG A 143 -7.98 2.52 -13.33
CA ARG A 143 -7.13 3.17 -14.35
C ARG A 143 -5.66 3.17 -13.95
N ILE A 144 -5.34 3.44 -12.68
CA ILE A 144 -3.96 3.45 -12.17
C ILE A 144 -3.36 2.04 -12.26
N VAL A 145 -4.09 1.02 -11.80
CA VAL A 145 -3.64 -0.38 -11.87
C VAL A 145 -3.40 -0.82 -13.29
N ARG A 146 -4.36 -0.56 -14.19
CA ARG A 146 -4.20 -0.92 -15.60
C ARG A 146 -3.04 -0.16 -16.27
N LYS A 147 -2.89 1.14 -16.01
CA LYS A 147 -1.82 1.97 -16.58
C LYS A 147 -0.42 1.49 -16.14
N ASN A 148 -0.28 1.02 -14.91
CA ASN A 148 1.00 0.60 -14.33
C ASN A 148 1.23 -0.91 -14.42
N ALA A 149 0.46 -1.63 -15.26
CA ALA A 149 0.49 -3.08 -15.32
C ALA A 149 1.90 -3.64 -15.57
N VAL A 150 2.65 -3.04 -16.50
CA VAL A 150 4.05 -3.40 -16.80
C VAL A 150 4.96 -3.15 -15.59
N LYS A 151 4.82 -2.01 -14.90
CA LYS A 151 5.61 -1.66 -13.70
C LYS A 151 5.43 -2.73 -12.61
N TRP A 152 4.22 -3.25 -12.45
CA TRP A 152 3.85 -4.16 -11.38
C TRP A 152 3.83 -5.65 -11.78
N ASN A 153 4.30 -5.99 -12.98
CA ASN A 153 4.32 -7.35 -13.51
C ASN A 153 2.93 -8.03 -13.49
N ILE A 154 1.89 -7.29 -13.89
CA ILE A 154 0.52 -7.80 -13.99
C ILE A 154 0.01 -7.72 -15.43
N ASN A 155 -0.97 -8.55 -15.76
CA ASN A 155 -1.67 -8.53 -17.03
C ASN A 155 -2.83 -7.51 -16.96
N PRO A 156 -2.86 -6.48 -17.82
CA PRO A 156 -3.88 -5.43 -17.78
C PRO A 156 -5.31 -5.92 -18.05
N ASN A 157 -5.45 -7.14 -18.58
CA ASN A 157 -6.72 -7.82 -18.86
C ASN A 157 -7.17 -8.77 -17.74
N LYS A 158 -6.38 -8.94 -16.67
CA LYS A 158 -6.68 -9.80 -15.51
C LYS A 158 -6.70 -8.99 -14.20
N ILE A 159 -7.56 -7.98 -14.15
CA ILE A 159 -7.74 -7.12 -12.98
C ILE A 159 -9.14 -7.35 -12.42
N GLY A 160 -9.23 -8.03 -11.28
CA GLY A 160 -10.45 -8.22 -10.51
C GLY A 160 -10.66 -7.12 -9.46
N VAL A 161 -11.86 -7.11 -8.88
CA VAL A 161 -12.19 -6.27 -7.73
C VAL A 161 -12.92 -7.13 -6.68
N ILE A 162 -12.71 -6.83 -5.39
CA ILE A 162 -13.46 -7.41 -4.28
C ILE A 162 -13.83 -6.33 -3.28
N GLY A 163 -15.04 -6.39 -2.74
CA GLY A 163 -15.53 -5.44 -1.74
C GLY A 163 -16.31 -6.12 -0.63
N PHE A 164 -16.35 -5.46 0.51
CA PHE A 164 -17.00 -5.91 1.74
C PHE A 164 -17.91 -4.78 2.25
N SER A 165 -18.92 -5.09 3.07
CA SER A 165 -20.00 -4.15 3.42
C SER A 165 -20.04 -3.80 4.89
#